data_AF-A0A382K1A6-F1
#
_entry.id   AF-A0A382K1A6-F1
#
_cell.length_a   1.000
_cell.length_b   1.000
_cell.length_c   1.000
_cell.angle_alpha   90.00
_cell.angle_beta   90.00
_cell.angle_gamma   90.00
#
_symmetry.space_group_name_H-M   'P 1'
#
loop_
_entity.id
_entity.type
_entity.pdbx_description
1 polymer ?
#
loop_
_entity_poly.entity_id
_entity_poly.type
_entity_poly.pdbx_seq_one_letter_code
_entity_poly.pdbx_strand_id
1 'polypeptide(L)'
;MTSLTLLGCGFELQNTVNFAGKFETLYIQTADPYTVFYRTIRRQMLSHGVEIVTESVNVDYALIIHQDESNQRTLSVSGRNTPREYEVYYLVKWSLVKGNQVIIQPMTSNKYQDYTFDQR
;
A
#
# COMPACT_ATOMS: atom_id res chain seq x y z
N MET A 1 -7.86 53.98 0.97
CA MET A 1 -7.56 53.11 -0.18
C MET A 1 -7.37 51.70 0.33
N THR A 2 -8.19 50.81 -0.19
CA THR A 2 -8.36 49.39 0.15
C THR A 2 -7.15 48.57 -0.27
N SER A 3 -6.79 47.54 0.49
CA SER A 3 -6.23 46.30 -0.05
C SER A 3 -6.46 45.18 0.95
N LEU A 4 -7.51 44.41 0.69
CA LEU A 4 -7.81 43.13 1.33
C LEU A 4 -7.06 42.08 0.50
N THR A 5 -5.88 41.64 0.96
CA THR A 5 -5.14 40.58 0.28
C THR A 5 -5.84 39.25 0.54
N LEU A 6 -6.34 38.63 -0.54
CA LEU A 6 -6.83 37.26 -0.52
C LEU A 6 -5.65 36.31 -0.21
N LEU A 7 -5.57 35.80 1.01
CA LEU A 7 -4.74 34.63 1.31
C LEU A 7 -5.52 33.40 0.79
N GLY A 8 -5.07 32.83 -0.33
CA GLY A 8 -5.54 31.52 -0.80
C GLY A 8 -5.16 30.39 0.18
N CYS A 9 -5.63 29.16 -0.05
CA CYS A 9 -5.55 28.01 0.87
C CYS A 9 -4.16 27.55 1.36
N GLY A 10 -3.07 28.30 1.12
CA GLY A 10 -1.76 28.02 1.69
C GLY A 10 -1.12 26.71 1.23
N PHE A 11 -1.62 26.09 0.15
CA PHE A 11 -1.00 24.92 -0.44
C PHE A 11 0.33 25.31 -1.09
N GLU A 12 1.40 24.70 -0.60
CA GLU A 12 2.72 24.73 -1.22
C GLU A 12 2.95 23.40 -1.95
N LEU A 13 3.76 23.41 -3.01
CA LEU A 13 4.23 22.17 -3.62
C LEU A 13 4.86 21.31 -2.51
N GLN A 14 4.34 20.10 -2.33
CA GLN A 14 4.92 19.16 -1.39
C GLN A 14 6.33 18.87 -1.89
N ASN A 15 7.32 19.50 -1.25
CA ASN A 15 8.71 19.19 -1.48
C ASN A 15 8.83 17.70 -1.18
N THR A 16 9.02 16.89 -2.21
CA THR A 16 9.02 15.44 -2.10
C THR A 16 10.05 15.11 -1.04
N VAL A 17 9.58 14.70 0.15
CA VAL A 17 10.46 14.32 1.26
C VAL A 17 11.37 13.28 0.64
N ASN A 18 12.65 13.64 0.50
CA ASN A 18 13.59 12.84 -0.28
C ASN A 18 13.70 11.50 0.47
N PHE A 19 13.00 10.49 -0.06
CA PHE A 19 13.03 9.15 0.50
C PHE A 19 14.46 8.60 0.38
N ALA A 20 15.15 9.02 -0.69
CA ALA A 20 16.60 8.94 -0.84
C ALA A 20 17.29 9.68 0.30
N GLY A 21 17.96 8.92 1.17
CA GLY A 21 18.63 9.37 2.39
C GLY A 21 18.07 8.81 3.70
N LYS A 22 16.90 8.14 3.67
CA LYS A 22 16.33 7.44 4.86
C LYS A 22 16.30 5.91 4.74
N PHE A 23 16.26 5.40 3.50
CA PHE A 23 16.33 3.99 3.15
C PHE A 23 17.44 3.82 2.10
N GLU A 24 18.61 3.32 2.50
CA GLU A 24 19.68 2.98 1.54
C GLU A 24 19.37 1.62 0.90
N THR A 25 19.13 0.61 1.74
CA THR A 25 18.78 -0.75 1.31
C THR A 25 17.46 -1.21 1.89
N LEU A 26 16.70 -1.97 1.10
CA LEU A 26 15.46 -2.61 1.53
C LEU A 26 15.39 -4.06 1.04
N TYR A 27 15.26 -4.99 1.98
CA TYR A 27 14.85 -6.36 1.69
C TYR A 27 13.33 -6.48 1.79
N ILE A 28 12.69 -7.16 0.82
CA ILE A 28 11.25 -7.43 0.85
C ILE A 28 11.04 -8.93 0.97
N GLN A 29 10.66 -9.37 2.16
CA GLN A 29 10.28 -10.76 2.41
C GLN A 29 8.81 -10.96 2.06
N THR A 30 8.52 -11.92 1.19
CA THR A 30 7.16 -12.31 0.79
C THR A 30 7.10 -13.81 0.52
N ALA A 31 5.93 -14.42 0.73
CA ALA A 31 5.66 -15.79 0.31
C ALA A 31 5.43 -15.90 -1.21
N ASP A 32 4.92 -14.83 -1.83
CA ASP A 32 4.63 -14.76 -3.26
C ASP A 32 5.16 -13.43 -3.85
N PRO A 33 6.18 -13.44 -4.73
CA PRO A 33 6.72 -12.25 -5.38
C PRO A 33 5.91 -11.81 -6.61
N TYR A 34 4.83 -12.49 -6.96
CA TYR A 34 3.99 -12.15 -8.12
C TYR A 34 2.76 -11.32 -7.73
N THR A 35 2.50 -11.12 -6.45
CA THR A 35 1.36 -10.34 -5.96
C THR A 35 1.41 -8.89 -6.44
N VAL A 36 0.23 -8.28 -6.56
CA VAL A 36 0.09 -6.89 -7.01
C VAL A 36 0.78 -5.95 -6.00
N PHE A 37 0.62 -6.20 -4.71
CA PHE A 37 1.24 -5.38 -3.68
C PHE A 37 2.76 -5.46 -3.72
N TYR A 38 3.37 -6.66 -3.75
CA TYR A 38 4.83 -6.80 -3.85
C TYR A 38 5.40 -6.07 -5.07
N ARG A 39 4.81 -6.30 -6.25
CA ARG A 39 5.28 -5.67 -7.49
C ARG A 39 5.14 -4.15 -7.45
N THR A 40 4.07 -3.65 -6.85
CA THR A 40 3.80 -2.21 -6.74
C THR A 40 4.76 -1.54 -5.77
N ILE A 41 4.92 -2.09 -4.57
CA ILE A 41 5.81 -1.49 -3.56
C ILE A 41 7.27 -1.56 -3.99
N ARG A 42 7.71 -2.68 -4.59
CA ARG A 42 9.06 -2.82 -5.15
C ARG A 42 9.33 -1.75 -6.21
N ARG A 43 8.39 -1.56 -7.15
CA ARG A 43 8.51 -0.53 -8.20
C ARG A 43 8.54 0.88 -7.62
N GLN A 44 7.69 1.17 -6.64
CA GLN A 44 7.66 2.48 -5.97
C GLN A 44 8.98 2.76 -5.25
N MET A 45 9.50 1.82 -4.48
CA MET A 45 10.77 1.97 -3.77
C MET A 45 11.94 2.18 -4.73
N LEU A 46 12.00 1.41 -5.82
CA LEU A 46 13.00 1.63 -6.89
C LEU A 46 12.87 3.02 -7.53
N SER A 47 11.65 3.49 -7.79
CA SER A 47 11.43 4.84 -8.35
C SER A 47 11.83 5.97 -7.38
N HIS A 48 11.93 5.66 -6.09
CA HIS A 48 12.40 6.56 -5.05
C HIS A 48 13.91 6.41 -4.76
N GLY A 49 14.64 5.62 -5.56
CA GLY A 49 16.09 5.46 -5.43
C GLY A 49 16.53 4.49 -4.33
N VAL A 50 15.63 3.67 -3.80
CA VAL A 50 15.96 2.64 -2.80
C VAL A 50 16.52 1.41 -3.50
N GLU A 51 17.66 0.90 -3.01
CA GLU A 51 18.21 -0.37 -3.49
C GLU A 51 17.43 -1.55 -2.90
N ILE A 52 16.91 -2.43 -3.77
CA ILE A 52 16.20 -3.65 -3.34
C ILE A 52 17.15 -4.83 -3.39
N VAL A 53 17.53 -5.33 -2.22
CA VAL A 53 18.46 -6.47 -2.06
C VAL A 53 17.70 -7.79 -1.99
N THR A 54 18.36 -8.89 -2.39
CA THR A 54 17.77 -10.24 -2.43
C THR A 54 18.02 -11.05 -1.17
N GLU A 55 19.00 -10.65 -0.35
CA GLU A 55 19.35 -11.33 0.89
C GLU A 55 18.99 -10.45 2.09
N SER A 56 18.61 -11.07 3.20
CA SER A 56 18.26 -10.37 4.44
C SER A 56 19.47 -9.99 5.30
N VAL A 57 20.69 -10.31 4.85
CA VAL A 57 21.92 -10.12 5.62
C VAL A 57 22.42 -8.67 5.45
N ASN A 58 22.74 -8.00 6.56
CA ASN A 58 23.27 -6.62 6.59
C ASN A 58 22.37 -5.58 5.91
N VAL A 59 21.05 -5.74 5.99
CA VAL A 59 20.09 -4.78 5.42
C VAL A 59 19.67 -3.75 6.46
N ASP A 60 19.52 -2.50 6.05
CA ASP A 60 19.05 -1.46 6.96
C ASP A 60 17.59 -1.69 7.33
N TYR A 61 16.77 -2.07 6.33
CA TYR A 61 15.35 -2.30 6.50
C TYR A 61 14.89 -3.58 5.83
N ALA A 62 13.95 -4.27 6.49
CA ALA A 62 13.22 -5.40 5.93
C ALA A 62 11.71 -5.16 6.04
N LEU A 63 11.05 -5.11 4.88
CA LEU A 63 9.58 -5.16 4.79
C LEU A 63 9.16 -6.63 4.75
N ILE A 64 8.41 -7.06 5.76
CA ILE A 64 7.92 -8.43 5.86
C ILE A 64 6.43 -8.45 5.53
N ILE A 65 6.08 -9.13 4.46
CA ILE A 65 4.69 -9.35 4.02
C ILE A 65 4.26 -10.71 4.58
N HIS A 66 3.41 -10.67 5.62
CA HIS A 66 2.90 -11.86 6.32
C HIS A 66 1.71 -12.48 5.58
N GLN A 67 0.89 -11.65 4.94
CA GLN A 67 -0.30 -12.05 4.20
C GLN A 67 -0.59 -11.01 3.12
N ASP A 68 -0.98 -11.49 1.95
CA ASP A 68 -1.32 -10.68 0.79
C ASP A 68 -2.43 -11.39 0.02
N GLU A 69 -3.66 -10.90 0.17
CA GLU A 69 -4.83 -11.58 -0.36
C GLU A 69 -5.85 -10.61 -0.95
N SER A 70 -6.57 -11.11 -1.96
CA SER A 70 -7.74 -10.43 -2.53
C SER A 70 -8.86 -11.43 -2.67
N ASN A 71 -10.07 -10.98 -2.36
CA ASN A 71 -11.28 -11.80 -2.50
C ASN A 71 -12.49 -10.89 -2.72
N GLN A 72 -13.66 -11.50 -2.86
CA GLN A 72 -14.92 -10.79 -2.99
C GLN A 72 -16.03 -11.43 -2.15
N ARG A 73 -17.01 -10.63 -1.74
CA ARG A 73 -18.23 -11.13 -1.10
C ARG A 73 -19.48 -10.46 -1.67
N THR A 74 -20.61 -11.16 -1.62
CA THR A 74 -21.91 -10.60 -2.05
C THR A 74 -22.40 -9.62 -0.98
N LEU A 75 -22.72 -8.39 -1.39
CA LEU A 75 -23.30 -7.37 -0.51
C LEU A 75 -24.83 -7.38 -0.53
N SER A 76 -25.41 -7.57 -1.72
CA SER A 76 -26.86 -7.57 -1.89
C SER A 76 -27.33 -8.56 -2.95
N VAL A 77 -28.59 -8.98 -2.82
CA VAL A 77 -29.28 -9.89 -3.74
C VAL A 77 -30.61 -9.29 -4.20
N SER A 78 -31.07 -9.69 -5.38
CA SER A 78 -32.38 -9.33 -5.92
C SER A 78 -33.51 -10.10 -5.22
N GLY A 79 -34.76 -9.72 -5.48
CA GLY A 79 -35.94 -10.49 -5.03
C GLY A 79 -36.01 -11.93 -5.57
N ARG A 80 -35.18 -12.30 -6.55
CA ARG A 80 -35.01 -13.68 -7.05
C ARG A 80 -33.76 -14.37 -6.48
N ASN A 81 -33.18 -13.84 -5.39
CA ASN A 81 -31.96 -14.33 -4.76
C ASN A 81 -30.75 -14.35 -5.70
N THR A 82 -30.64 -13.36 -6.58
CA THR A 82 -29.53 -13.20 -7.52
C THR A 82 -28.60 -12.09 -7.04
N PRO A 83 -27.27 -12.27 -6.96
CA PRO A 83 -26.34 -11.19 -6.62
C PRO A 83 -26.57 -9.91 -7.45
N ARG A 84 -26.52 -8.78 -6.77
CA ARG A 84 -26.69 -7.43 -7.34
C ARG A 84 -25.47 -6.56 -7.08
N GLU A 85 -24.87 -6.68 -5.92
CA GLU A 85 -23.66 -5.94 -5.58
C GLU A 85 -22.64 -6.87 -4.95
N TYR A 86 -21.39 -6.62 -5.28
CA TYR A 86 -20.24 -7.29 -4.69
C TYR A 86 -19.30 -6.25 -4.09
N GLU A 87 -18.66 -6.63 -3.01
CA GLU A 87 -17.50 -5.93 -2.47
C GLU A 87 -16.26 -6.76 -2.81
N VAL A 88 -15.32 -6.15 -3.51
CA VAL A 88 -13.95 -6.67 -3.62
C VAL A 88 -13.15 -6.08 -2.48
N TYR A 89 -12.38 -6.92 -1.82
CA TYR A 89 -11.40 -6.46 -0.84
C TYR A 89 -10.00 -6.95 -1.17
N TYR A 90 -9.03 -6.15 -0.72
CA TYR A 90 -7.61 -6.45 -0.75
C TYR A 90 -7.05 -6.23 0.64
N LEU A 91 -6.35 -7.22 1.20
CA LEU A 91 -5.80 -7.20 2.54
C LEU A 91 -4.32 -7.55 2.50
N VAL A 92 -3.50 -6.71 3.14
CA VAL A 92 -2.08 -6.93 3.30
C VAL A 92 -1.72 -6.81 4.77
N LYS A 93 -1.21 -7.90 5.36
CA LYS A 93 -0.61 -7.89 6.69
C LYS A 93 0.90 -7.77 6.55
N TRP A 94 1.49 -6.74 7.15
CA TRP A 94 2.91 -6.47 6.99
C TRP A 94 3.54 -5.86 8.25
N SER A 95 4.85 -5.96 8.36
CA SER A 95 5.67 -5.30 9.40
C SER A 95 6.93 -4.72 8.80
N LEU A 96 7.56 -3.77 9.50
CA LEU A 96 8.82 -3.19 9.10
C LEU A 96 9.86 -3.38 10.21
N VAL A 97 11.01 -3.91 9.82
CA VAL A 97 12.16 -4.15 10.68
C VAL A 97 13.29 -3.23 10.25
N LYS A 98 14.02 -2.66 11.21
CA LYS A 98 15.27 -1.94 11.00
C LYS A 98 16.40 -2.67 11.73
N GLY A 99 17.37 -3.24 11.00
CA GLY A 99 18.33 -4.19 11.57
C GLY A 99 17.64 -5.34 12.30
N ASN A 100 17.75 -5.40 13.64
CA ASN A 100 17.09 -6.41 14.47
C ASN A 100 15.84 -5.89 15.23
N GLN A 101 15.45 -4.63 15.00
CA GLN A 101 14.34 -4.02 15.73
C GLN A 101 13.09 -3.92 14.85
N VAL A 102 11.96 -4.44 15.35
CA VAL A 102 10.65 -4.20 14.75
C VAL A 102 10.26 -2.74 15.02
N ILE A 103 10.24 -1.91 13.98
CA ILE A 103 9.87 -0.48 14.07
C ILE A 103 8.40 -0.25 13.72
N ILE A 104 7.79 -1.15 12.95
CA ILE A 104 6.35 -1.20 12.73
C ILE A 104 5.88 -2.61 13.05
N GLN A 105 5.09 -2.72 14.12
CA GLN A 105 4.48 -3.99 14.51
C GLN A 105 3.57 -4.52 13.40
N PRO A 106 3.39 -5.84 13.28
CA PRO A 106 2.50 -6.41 12.27
C PRO A 106 1.12 -5.76 12.29
N MET A 107 0.77 -5.10 11.19
CA MET A 107 -0.52 -4.44 11.01
C MET A 107 -1.12 -4.79 9.66
N THR A 108 -2.43 -4.56 9.56
CA THR A 108 -3.20 -4.90 8.37
C THR A 108 -3.63 -3.64 7.64
N SER A 109 -3.18 -3.47 6.41
CA SER A 109 -3.72 -2.50 5.47
C SER A 109 -4.78 -3.17 4.61
N ASN A 110 -5.93 -2.51 4.43
CA ASN A 110 -7.03 -3.05 3.64
C ASN A 110 -7.57 -1.99 2.67
N LYS A 111 -8.17 -2.47 1.58
CA LYS A 111 -8.91 -1.66 0.63
C LYS A 111 -10.18 -2.41 0.26
N TYR A 112 -11.31 -1.70 0.25
CA TYR A 112 -12.61 -2.21 -0.16
C TYR A 112 -13.10 -1.40 -1.36
N GLN A 113 -13.79 -2.06 -2.28
CA GLN A 113 -14.41 -1.44 -3.44
C GLN A 113 -15.68 -2.18 -3.81
N ASP A 114 -16.77 -1.42 -3.91
CA ASP A 114 -18.07 -1.96 -4.29
C ASP A 114 -18.30 -1.80 -5.79
N TYR A 115 -18.96 -2.78 -6.40
CA TYR A 115 -19.44 -2.70 -7.78
C TYR A 115 -20.80 -3.37 -7.96
N THR A 116 -21.64 -2.76 -8.79
CA THR A 116 -22.93 -3.33 -9.19
C THR A 116 -22.72 -4.36 -10.30
N PHE A 117 -23.35 -5.51 -10.14
CA PHE A 117 -23.37 -6.59 -11.11
C PHE A 117 -24.67 -6.60 -11.90
N ASP A 118 -24.56 -6.41 -13.22
CA ASP A 118 -25.67 -6.54 -14.15
C ASP A 118 -25.57 -7.89 -14.88
N GLN A 119 -26.54 -8.77 -14.63
CA GLN A 119 -26.73 -9.99 -15.43
C GLN A 119 -27.44 -9.59 -16.71
N ARG A 120 -26.68 -9.43 -17.79
CA ARG A 120 -27.25 -9.42 -19.15
C ARG A 120 -27.78 -10.80 -19.52
#